data_AF-A0A9P6AMA7-F1
#
_entry.id   AF-A0A9P6AMA7-F1
#
_cell.length_a   1.000
_cell.length_b   1.000
_cell.length_c   1.000
_cell.angle_alpha   90.00
_cell.angle_beta   90.00
_cell.angle_gamma   90.00
#
_symmetry.space_group_name_H-M   'P 1'
#
loop_
_entity.id
_entity.type
_entity.pdbx_description
1 polymer ?
#
loop_
_entity_poly.entity_id
_entity_poly.type
_entity_poly.pdbx_seq_one_letter_code
_entity_poly.pdbx_strand_id
1 'polypeptide(L)'
;VWNGRFFECTSLAAMGLKVYLGHTNCPMTKEPSLFTIIHTNGIHCVNVLLCGCGATIHPWYQLLCCSWYPATIHQPQTCMTFIVLNHFHLLTLQYKLSATHFITALVREMDN
;
A
#
# COMPACT_ATOMS: atom_id res chain seq x y z
N VAL A 1 12.00 10.54 -9.90
CA VAL A 1 11.93 11.96 -10.35
C VAL A 1 13.17 12.29 -11.17
N TRP A 2 13.04 13.05 -12.26
CA TRP A 2 14.21 13.47 -13.05
C TRP A 2 14.97 14.57 -12.30
N ASN A 3 16.22 14.29 -11.92
CA ASN A 3 17.06 15.25 -11.18
C ASN A 3 17.95 16.13 -12.11
N GLY A 4 17.75 16.06 -13.43
CA GLY A 4 18.60 16.71 -14.42
C GLY A 4 19.74 15.85 -14.97
N ARG A 5 20.03 14.69 -14.37
CA ARG A 5 21.09 13.76 -14.80
C ARG A 5 20.58 12.34 -15.01
N PHE A 6 19.74 11.85 -14.10
CA PHE A 6 19.15 10.52 -14.16
C PHE A 6 17.76 10.54 -13.50
N PHE A 7 16.99 9.47 -13.71
CA PHE A 7 15.76 9.25 -12.96
C PHE A 7 16.10 8.67 -11.59
N GLU A 8 15.89 9.46 -10.54
CA GLU A 8 16.01 8.99 -9.17
C GLU A 8 14.77 8.18 -8.76
N CYS A 9 14.99 7.06 -8.07
CA CYS A 9 13.92 6.35 -7.37
C CYS A 9 13.40 7.24 -6.23
N THR A 10 12.16 7.70 -6.34
CA THR A 10 11.52 8.55 -5.33
C THR A 10 10.22 7.88 -4.89
N SER A 11 9.97 7.81 -3.58
CA SER A 11 8.70 7.26 -3.09
C SER A 11 7.57 8.29 -3.22
N LEU A 12 6.34 7.80 -3.34
CA LEU A 12 5.14 8.67 -3.36
C LEU A 12 5.03 9.49 -2.07
N ALA A 13 5.43 8.92 -0.93
CA ALA A 13 5.54 9.63 0.35
C ALA A 13 6.54 10.81 0.28
N ALA A 14 7.72 10.61 -0.33
CA ALA A 14 8.72 11.67 -0.49
C ALA A 14 8.27 12.77 -1.46
N MET A 15 7.41 12.45 -2.42
CA MET A 15 6.74 13.44 -3.27
C MET A 15 5.58 14.18 -2.56
N GLY A 16 5.32 13.87 -1.28
CA GLY A 16 4.28 14.51 -0.49
C GLY A 16 2.87 13.95 -0.69
N LEU A 17 2.72 12.80 -1.38
CA LEU A 17 1.42 12.18 -1.55
C LEU A 17 0.89 11.71 -0.18
N LYS A 18 -0.34 12.14 0.12
CA LYS A 18 -1.10 11.79 1.31
C LYS A 18 -2.40 11.14 0.89
N VAL A 19 -2.66 9.93 1.38
CA VAL A 19 -3.91 9.20 1.13
C VAL A 19 -4.79 9.32 2.37
N TYR A 20 -5.98 9.88 2.19
CA TYR A 20 -6.98 10.02 3.24
C TYR A 20 -7.93 8.82 3.16
N LEU A 21 -8.04 8.06 4.26
CA LEU A 21 -8.94 6.90 4.35
C LEU A 21 -10.14 7.22 5.25
N GLY A 22 -11.29 6.63 4.94
CA GLY A 22 -12.57 6.92 5.61
C GLY A 22 -13.32 8.05 4.91
N HIS A 23 -13.63 9.13 5.63
CA HIS A 23 -14.34 10.27 5.04
C HIS A 23 -13.40 11.20 4.25
N THR A 24 -13.89 11.73 3.14
CA THR A 24 -13.24 12.81 2.39
C THR A 24 -13.19 14.07 3.25
N ASN A 25 -12.00 14.67 3.41
CA ASN A 25 -11.75 15.85 4.25
C ASN A 25 -12.27 15.74 5.71
N CYS A 26 -12.10 14.58 6.38
CA CYS A 26 -12.42 14.46 7.83
C CYS A 26 -11.58 15.50 8.63
N PRO A 27 -12.21 16.37 9.44
CA PRO A 27 -11.50 17.32 10.29
C PRO A 27 -10.75 16.65 11.46
N MET A 28 -11.06 15.36 11.73
CA MET A 28 -10.44 14.56 12.79
C MET A 28 -9.52 13.47 12.22
N THR A 29 -8.72 13.78 11.20
CA THR A 29 -7.68 12.84 10.72
C THR A 29 -6.65 12.60 11.81
N LYS A 30 -6.23 11.34 11.96
CA LYS A 30 -5.08 10.99 12.79
C LYS A 30 -3.78 11.42 12.12
N GLU A 31 -2.69 11.39 12.89
CA GLU A 31 -1.33 11.65 12.41
C GLU A 31 -1.00 10.78 11.17
N PRO A 32 -0.32 11.35 10.17
CA PRO A 32 0.09 10.62 9.00
C PRO A 32 1.07 9.51 9.40
N SER A 33 0.84 8.32 8.87
CA SER A 33 1.69 7.15 9.09
C SER A 33 2.20 6.63 7.76
N LEU A 34 3.45 6.17 7.74
CA LEU A 34 4.07 5.64 6.54
C LEU A 34 3.58 4.20 6.31
N PHE A 35 3.04 3.95 5.12
CA PHE A 35 2.58 2.63 4.70
C PHE A 35 3.32 2.16 3.45
N THR A 36 3.65 0.88 3.42
CA THR A 36 4.13 0.16 2.25
C THR A 36 2.97 -0.56 1.60
N ILE A 37 2.58 -0.14 0.41
CA ILE A 37 1.50 -0.72 -0.38
C ILE A 37 2.07 -1.55 -1.51
N ILE A 38 1.71 -2.83 -1.54
CA ILE A 38 2.08 -3.73 -2.62
C ILE A 38 0.93 -3.76 -3.64
N HIS A 39 1.26 -3.41 -4.87
CA HIS A 39 0.37 -3.41 -6.01
C HIS A 39 0.98 -4.21 -7.18
N THR A 40 0.17 -4.52 -8.19
CA THR A 40 0.66 -5.20 -9.40
C THR A 40 1.64 -4.34 -10.20
N ASN A 41 1.58 -3.02 -10.04
CA ASN A 41 2.54 -2.08 -10.64
C ASN A 41 3.81 -1.87 -9.77
N GLY A 42 3.95 -2.60 -8.67
CA GLY A 42 5.09 -2.50 -7.77
C GLY A 42 4.74 -2.11 -6.33
N ILE A 43 5.78 -1.78 -5.58
CA ILE A 43 5.74 -1.47 -4.15
C ILE A 43 5.87 0.03 -3.96
N HIS A 44 4.93 0.59 -3.21
CA HIS A 44 4.77 2.02 -3.05
C HIS A 44 4.77 2.41 -1.57
N CYS A 45 5.68 3.30 -1.17
CA CYS A 45 5.61 3.91 0.15
C CYS A 45 4.78 5.21 0.09
N VAL A 46 3.70 5.29 0.85
CA VAL A 46 2.77 6.43 0.90
C VAL A 46 2.47 6.86 2.34
N ASN A 47 2.15 8.13 2.53
CA ASN A 47 1.65 8.60 3.82
C ASN A 47 0.14 8.43 3.88
N VAL A 48 -0.36 7.72 4.89
CA VAL A 48 -1.79 7.44 5.07
C VAL A 48 -2.30 8.19 6.28
N LEU A 49 -3.44 8.87 6.10
CA LEU A 49 -4.19 9.54 7.15
C LEU A 49 -5.49 8.80 7.38
N LEU A 50 -5.61 8.19 8.55
CA LEU A 50 -6.82 7.48 8.97
C LEU A 50 -7.83 8.47 9.55
N CYS A 51 -9.09 8.23 9.24
CA CYS A 51 -10.21 9.01 9.78
C CYS A 51 -10.40 8.68 11.27
N GLY A 52 -10.39 9.71 12.14
CA GLY A 52 -10.69 9.59 13.56
C GLY A 52 -12.14 9.90 13.93
N CYS A 53 -13.00 10.18 12.93
CA CYS A 53 -14.40 10.59 13.09
C CYS A 53 -15.34 9.50 13.73
N GLY A 54 -14.80 8.44 14.34
CA GLY A 54 -15.55 7.42 15.07
C GLY A 54 -14.60 6.61 15.96
N ALA A 55 -14.68 6.80 17.29
CA ALA A 55 -13.75 6.22 18.26
C ALA A 55 -13.67 4.68 18.25
N THR A 56 -14.68 4.03 17.65
CA THR A 56 -14.82 2.56 17.57
C THR A 56 -14.38 1.97 16.23
N ILE A 57 -14.07 2.78 15.22
CA ILE A 57 -13.68 2.26 13.91
C ILE A 57 -12.19 1.89 13.94
N HIS A 58 -11.91 0.58 13.87
CA HIS A 58 -10.55 0.10 13.84
C HIS A 58 -9.83 0.48 12.53
N PRO A 59 -8.50 0.75 12.58
CA PRO A 59 -7.69 1.07 11.40
C PRO A 59 -7.80 0.05 10.25
N TRP A 60 -7.83 -1.25 10.58
CA TRP A 60 -7.93 -2.32 9.58
C TRP A 60 -9.22 -2.25 8.78
N TYR A 61 -10.33 -1.79 9.38
CA TYR A 61 -11.60 -1.67 8.68
C TYR A 61 -11.52 -0.59 7.58
N GLN A 62 -10.93 0.57 7.90
CA GLN A 62 -10.75 1.66 6.94
C GLN A 62 -9.85 1.25 5.77
N LEU A 63 -8.81 0.44 6.04
CA LEU A 63 -7.95 -0.13 5.00
C LEU A 63 -8.73 -1.08 4.08
N LEU A 64 -9.54 -1.99 4.64
CA LEU A 64 -10.36 -2.92 3.86
C LEU A 64 -11.42 -2.21 3.02
N CYS A 65 -12.03 -1.13 3.53
CA CYS A 65 -12.97 -0.31 2.75
C CYS A 65 -12.31 0.28 1.48
N CYS A 66 -11.00 0.50 1.50
CA CYS A 66 -10.23 0.94 0.35
C CYS A 66 -9.57 -0.21 -0.42
N SER A 67 -10.02 -1.45 -0.19
CA SER A 67 -9.49 -2.67 -0.83
C SER A 67 -8.00 -2.90 -0.57
N TRP A 68 -7.51 -2.45 0.58
CA TRP A 68 -6.15 -2.70 1.06
C TRP A 68 -6.21 -3.72 2.19
N TYR A 69 -5.64 -4.89 1.94
CA TYR A 69 -5.52 -5.96 2.90
C TYR A 69 -4.27 -5.76 3.75
N PRO A 70 -4.39 -5.53 5.06
CA PRO A 70 -3.23 -5.35 5.92
C PRO A 70 -2.48 -6.67 6.14
N ALA A 71 -1.15 -6.61 6.19
CA ALA A 71 -0.34 -7.77 6.58
C ALA A 71 -0.48 -8.09 8.08
N THR A 72 -0.77 -7.08 8.91
CA THR A 72 -0.93 -7.19 10.36
C THR A 72 -2.14 -6.39 10.85
N ILE A 73 -2.90 -6.94 11.81
CA ILE A 73 -4.16 -6.31 12.26
C ILE A 73 -3.91 -5.18 13.28
N HIS A 74 -2.98 -5.38 14.22
CA HIS A 74 -2.78 -4.44 15.34
C HIS A 74 -2.10 -3.14 14.93
N GLN A 75 -1.09 -3.21 14.07
CA GLN A 75 -0.34 -2.07 13.55
C GLN A 75 0.03 -2.34 12.09
N PRO A 76 -0.92 -2.12 11.16
CA PRO A 76 -0.63 -2.30 9.75
C PRO A 76 0.36 -1.22 9.30
N GLN A 77 1.55 -1.64 8.87
CA GLN A 77 2.50 -0.79 8.13
C GLN A 77 2.67 -1.26 6.69
N THR A 78 2.29 -2.51 6.42
CA THR A 78 2.34 -3.11 5.09
C THR A 78 0.94 -3.54 4.69
N CYS A 79 0.52 -3.18 3.48
CA CYS A 79 -0.76 -3.53 2.92
C CYS A 79 -0.59 -4.07 1.50
N MET A 80 -1.43 -5.03 1.13
CA MET A 80 -1.53 -5.56 -0.22
C MET A 80 -2.87 -5.12 -0.81
N THR A 81 -2.87 -4.59 -2.03
CA THR A 81 -4.13 -4.33 -2.73
C THR A 81 -4.87 -5.64 -3.07
N PHE A 82 -6.20 -5.62 -3.09
CA PHE A 82 -6.96 -6.81 -3.50
C PHE A 82 -6.63 -7.27 -4.92
N ILE A 83 -6.26 -6.32 -5.80
CA ILE A 83 -5.81 -6.60 -7.16
C ILE A 83 -4.56 -7.50 -7.14
N VAL A 84 -3.55 -7.15 -6.33
CA VAL A 84 -2.32 -7.96 -6.25
C VAL A 84 -2.59 -9.32 -5.60
N LEU A 85 -3.48 -9.38 -4.60
CA LEU A 85 -3.88 -10.65 -3.99
C LEU A 85 -4.59 -11.57 -4.98
N ASN A 86 -5.49 -11.03 -5.80
CA ASN A 86 -6.16 -11.81 -6.85
C ASN A 86 -5.15 -12.30 -7.89
N HIS A 87 -4.20 -11.46 -8.29
CA HIS A 87 -3.14 -11.85 -9.22
C HIS A 87 -2.26 -12.97 -8.65
N PHE A 88 -1.83 -12.83 -7.39
CA PHE A 88 -1.08 -13.87 -6.70
C PHE A 88 -1.88 -15.17 -6.59
N HIS A 89 -3.16 -15.11 -6.23
CA HIS A 89 -4.03 -16.27 -6.14
C HIS A 89 -4.12 -17.03 -7.47
N LEU A 90 -4.34 -16.35 -8.58
CA LEU A 90 -4.41 -16.97 -9.91
C LEU A 90 -3.08 -17.64 -10.29
N LEU A 91 -1.94 -17.00 -10.01
CA LEU A 91 -0.63 -17.58 -10.29
C LEU A 91 -0.32 -18.80 -9.43
N THR A 92 -0.70 -18.77 -8.15
CA THR A 92 -0.51 -19.92 -7.24
C THR A 92 -1.40 -21.11 -7.62
N LEU A 93 -2.54 -20.89 -8.28
CA LEU A 93 -3.38 -21.97 -8.81
C LEU A 93 -2.74 -22.68 -10.01
N GLN A 94 -2.00 -21.94 -10.85
CA GLN A 94 -1.39 -22.48 -12.07
C GLN A 94 0.02 -23.04 -11.82
N TYR A 95 0.75 -22.46 -10.85
CA TYR A 95 2.12 -22.82 -10.53
C TYR A 95 2.32 -22.85 -9.02
N LYS A 96 3.26 -23.68 -8.53
CA LYS A 96 3.64 -23.69 -7.11
C LYS A 96 4.52 -22.49 -6.77
N LEU A 97 3.94 -21.28 -6.84
CA LEU A 97 4.63 -20.02 -6.60
C LEU A 97 4.58 -19.65 -5.12
N SER A 98 5.75 -19.41 -4.52
CA SER A 98 5.84 -18.81 -3.19
C SER A 98 5.58 -17.30 -3.25
N ALA A 99 4.98 -16.74 -2.20
CA ALA A 99 4.81 -15.30 -2.04
C ALA A 99 6.14 -14.54 -2.15
N THR A 100 7.25 -15.10 -1.67
CA THR A 100 8.58 -14.49 -1.76
C THR A 100 9.06 -14.33 -3.20
N HIS A 101 8.86 -15.35 -4.05
CA HIS A 101 9.20 -15.30 -5.47
C HIS A 101 8.34 -14.28 -6.20
N PHE A 102 7.04 -14.23 -5.89
CA PHE A 102 6.13 -13.26 -6.48
C PHE A 102 6.52 -11.81 -6.14
N ILE A 103 6.80 -11.52 -4.86
CA ILE A 103 7.26 -10.19 -4.44
C ILE A 103 8.61 -9.83 -5.08
N THR A 104 9.53 -10.79 -5.18
CA THR A 104 10.84 -10.57 -5.84
C THR A 104 10.67 -10.24 -7.32
N ALA A 105 9.72 -10.88 -8.01
CA ALA A 105 9.38 -10.55 -9.39
C ALA A 105 8.87 -9.11 -9.52
N LEU A 106 7.94 -8.70 -8.65
CA LEU A 106 7.44 -7.31 -8.62
C LEU A 106 8.55 -6.29 -8.37
N VAL A 107 9.49 -6.57 -7.46
CA VAL A 107 10.63 -5.67 -7.21
C VAL A 107 11.51 -5.54 -8.46
N ARG A 108 11.77 -6.65 -9.16
CA ARG A 108 12.56 -6.63 -10.40
C ARG A 108 11.87 -5.90 -11.54
N GLU A 109 10.54 -5.95 -11.61
CA GLU A 109 9.77 -5.15 -12.58
C GLU A 109 9.88 -3.65 -12.31
N MET A 110 10.07 -3.23 -11.06
CA MET A 110 10.27 -1.81 -10.72
C MET A 110 11.67 -1.29 -11.04
N ASP A 111 12.68 -2.15 -10.99
CA ASP A 111 14.09 -1.79 -11.23
C ASP A 111 14.45 -1.72 -12.73
N ASN A 112 13.50 -2.03 -13.62
CA ASN A 112 13.69 -2.17 -15.07
C ASN A 112 12.95 -1.10 -15.86
#